data_AF-A0A0V0R8S2-F1
#
_entry.id   AF-A0A0V0R8S2-F1
#
_cell.length_a   1.000
_cell.length_b   1.000
_cell.length_c   1.000
_cell.angle_alpha   90.00
_cell.angle_beta   90.00
_cell.angle_gamma   90.00
#
_symmetry.space_group_name_H-M   'P 1'
#
loop_
_entity.id
_entity.type
_entity.pdbx_description
1 polymer ?
#
loop_
_entity_poly.entity_id
_entity_poly.type
_entity_poly.pdbx_seq_one_letter_code
_entity_poly.pdbx_strand_id
1 'polypeptide(L)'
;MWTKLLWMEFPKALKPTKFGTQRASAMISKRYQAVLKKQFRINDIPWIFQPHKSIYENNPRNRKPKGTKLERNRPLRIAKIQKNLELNEQAELDYRLNRLNNKKLTGLDLYIQKAIPSFLSNRADKAGQKESLVKIKSTTSGFKKNAK
;
A
#
# COMPACT_ATOMS: atom_id res chain seq x y z
N MET A 1 -51.84 -10.68 -24.02
CA MET A 1 -50.84 -10.74 -25.12
C MET A 1 -51.50 -11.25 -26.39
N TRP A 2 -52.13 -12.42 -26.37
CA TRP A 2 -52.77 -13.02 -27.55
C TRP A 2 -53.73 -12.09 -28.28
N THR A 3 -54.63 -11.41 -27.56
CA THR A 3 -55.54 -10.39 -28.13
C THR A 3 -54.82 -9.16 -28.68
N LYS A 4 -53.65 -8.81 -28.12
CA LYS A 4 -52.83 -7.69 -28.61
C LYS A 4 -52.19 -8.03 -29.96
N LEU A 5 -51.91 -9.30 -30.25
CA LEU A 5 -51.32 -9.70 -31.52
C LEU A 5 -52.27 -9.54 -32.71
N LEU A 6 -53.58 -9.41 -32.45
CA LEU A 6 -54.59 -9.33 -33.49
C LEU A 6 -54.60 -7.98 -34.22
N TRP A 7 -54.29 -6.89 -33.52
CA TRP A 7 -54.37 -5.53 -34.05
C TRP A 7 -53.01 -4.81 -34.09
N MET A 8 -51.93 -5.51 -33.74
CA MET A 8 -50.61 -4.92 -33.62
C MET A 8 -49.64 -5.46 -34.64
N GLU A 9 -48.87 -4.55 -35.24
CA GLU A 9 -47.70 -4.93 -36.01
C GLU A 9 -46.60 -5.50 -35.11
N PHE A 10 -46.27 -6.76 -35.35
CA PHE A 10 -45.31 -7.51 -34.54
C PHE A 10 -43.93 -6.84 -34.39
N PRO A 11 -43.30 -6.27 -35.44
CA PRO A 11 -41.99 -5.63 -35.31
C PRO A 11 -41.99 -4.39 -34.41
N LYS A 12 -43.07 -3.60 -34.45
CA LYS A 12 -43.26 -2.40 -33.63
C LYS A 12 -43.55 -2.75 -32.17
N ALA A 13 -44.24 -3.87 -31.93
CA ALA A 13 -44.62 -4.32 -30.60
C ALA A 13 -43.44 -4.75 -29.70
N LEU A 14 -42.31 -5.18 -30.31
CA LEU A 14 -41.16 -5.76 -29.61
C LEU A 14 -40.09 -4.75 -29.17
N LYS A 15 -40.05 -3.59 -29.81
CA LYS A 15 -39.03 -2.56 -29.57
C LYS A 15 -39.64 -1.40 -28.76
N PRO A 16 -38.89 -0.79 -27.82
CA PRO A 16 -39.34 0.43 -27.17
C PRO A 16 -39.39 1.58 -28.19
N THR A 17 -40.39 2.43 -28.07
CA THR A 17 -40.56 3.61 -28.94
C THR A 17 -39.93 4.83 -28.26
N LYS A 18 -39.13 5.59 -28.98
CA LYS A 18 -38.55 6.85 -28.48
C LYS A 18 -39.45 8.02 -28.88
N PHE A 19 -39.83 8.85 -27.92
CA PHE A 19 -40.58 10.09 -28.12
C PHE A 19 -39.80 11.24 -27.48
N GLY A 20 -39.15 12.06 -28.30
CA GLY A 20 -38.26 13.12 -27.81
C GLY A 20 -37.13 12.56 -26.93
N THR A 21 -37.07 12.99 -25.66
CA THR A 21 -36.10 12.52 -24.67
C THR A 21 -36.55 11.24 -23.94
N GLN A 22 -37.84 10.91 -23.99
CA GLN A 22 -38.41 9.78 -23.26
C GLN A 22 -38.46 8.51 -24.12
N ARG A 23 -38.42 7.35 -23.44
CA ARG A 23 -38.57 6.03 -24.07
C ARG A 23 -39.79 5.34 -23.50
N ALA A 24 -40.82 5.17 -24.33
CA ALA A 24 -41.95 4.33 -24.01
C ALA A 24 -41.50 2.86 -24.00
N SER A 25 -42.07 2.09 -23.07
CA SER A 25 -41.83 0.66 -23.01
C SER A 25 -42.36 -0.04 -24.26
N ALA A 26 -41.77 -1.19 -24.59
CA ALA A 26 -42.30 -2.03 -25.65
C ALA A 26 -43.72 -2.48 -25.27
N MET A 27 -44.63 -2.47 -26.24
CA MET A 27 -46.03 -2.82 -25.99
C MET A 27 -46.20 -4.30 -25.59
N ILE A 28 -45.28 -5.17 -26.01
CA ILE A 28 -45.11 -6.55 -25.52
C ILE A 28 -43.91 -6.60 -24.57
N SER A 29 -44.16 -7.05 -23.33
CA SER A 29 -43.10 -7.23 -22.34
C SER A 29 -42.17 -8.40 -22.69
N LYS A 30 -40.96 -8.41 -22.12
CA LYS A 30 -39.97 -9.48 -22.35
C LYS A 30 -40.46 -10.88 -21.99
N ARG A 31 -41.34 -11.00 -20.98
CA ARG A 31 -41.98 -12.27 -20.60
C ARG A 31 -42.82 -12.82 -21.75
N TYR A 32 -43.69 -11.98 -22.31
CA TYR A 32 -44.56 -12.34 -23.43
C TYR A 32 -43.77 -12.61 -24.72
N GLN A 33 -42.70 -11.85 -24.96
CA GLN A 33 -41.75 -12.13 -26.03
C GLN A 33 -41.11 -13.53 -25.90
N ALA A 34 -40.75 -13.96 -24.69
CA ALA A 34 -40.19 -15.29 -24.44
C ALA A 34 -41.20 -16.42 -24.68
N VAL A 35 -42.48 -16.20 -24.33
CA VAL A 35 -43.57 -17.15 -24.63
C VAL A 35 -43.74 -17.33 -26.14
N LEU A 36 -43.76 -16.22 -26.89
CA LEU A 36 -43.82 -16.28 -28.35
C LEU A 36 -42.59 -16.99 -28.92
N LYS A 37 -41.39 -16.63 -28.48
CA LYS A 37 -40.16 -17.31 -28.91
C LYS A 37 -40.21 -18.82 -28.63
N LYS A 38 -40.77 -19.25 -27.48
CA LYS A 38 -40.97 -20.67 -27.16
C LYS A 38 -41.92 -21.33 -28.15
N GLN A 39 -43.06 -20.70 -28.46
CA GLN A 39 -44.03 -21.25 -29.40
C GLN A 39 -43.46 -21.39 -30.81
N PHE A 40 -42.74 -20.37 -31.29
CA PHE A 40 -42.05 -20.43 -32.59
C PHE A 40 -41.04 -21.57 -32.63
N ARG A 41 -40.23 -21.74 -31.57
CA ARG A 41 -39.27 -22.84 -31.46
C ARG A 41 -39.90 -24.23 -31.40
N ILE A 42 -41.06 -24.38 -30.77
CA ILE A 42 -41.76 -25.68 -30.71
C ILE A 42 -42.24 -26.12 -32.10
N ASN A 43 -42.53 -25.16 -32.98
CA ASN A 43 -42.98 -25.41 -34.34
C ASN A 43 -41.84 -25.30 -35.37
N ASP A 44 -40.58 -25.34 -34.92
CA ASP A 44 -39.38 -25.20 -35.76
C ASP A 44 -39.33 -23.92 -36.62
N ILE A 45 -40.06 -22.88 -36.23
CA ILE A 45 -40.03 -21.59 -36.91
C ILE A 45 -38.89 -20.73 -36.34
N PRO A 46 -37.98 -20.21 -37.16
CA PRO A 46 -36.87 -19.41 -36.68
C PRO A 46 -37.34 -18.07 -36.10
N TRP A 47 -36.77 -17.69 -34.96
CA TRP A 47 -37.04 -16.40 -34.34
C TRP A 47 -36.18 -15.28 -34.96
N ILE A 48 -36.74 -14.56 -35.94
CA ILE A 48 -36.03 -13.55 -36.74
C ILE A 48 -35.76 -12.22 -36.02
N PHE A 49 -36.46 -11.93 -34.92
CA PHE A 49 -36.45 -10.58 -34.32
C PHE A 49 -35.26 -10.31 -33.39
N GLN A 50 -34.62 -11.37 -32.89
CA GLN A 50 -33.43 -11.26 -32.05
C GLN A 50 -32.43 -12.35 -32.44
N PRO A 51 -31.22 -11.99 -32.88
CA PRO A 51 -30.21 -12.98 -33.22
C PRO A 51 -29.87 -13.82 -31.99
N HIS A 52 -29.51 -15.07 -32.22
CA HIS A 52 -28.99 -15.93 -31.16
C HIS A 52 -27.67 -15.35 -30.67
N LYS A 53 -27.56 -15.08 -29.36
CA LYS A 53 -26.28 -14.64 -28.79
C LYS A 53 -25.35 -15.85 -28.72
N SER A 54 -24.14 -15.72 -29.24
CA SER A 54 -23.07 -16.70 -29.01
C SER A 54 -22.76 -16.71 -27.52
N ILE A 55 -23.11 -17.81 -26.84
CA ILE A 55 -22.85 -17.97 -25.39
C ILE A 55 -21.34 -18.09 -25.15
N TYR A 56 -20.60 -18.55 -26.15
CA TYR A 56 -19.19 -18.89 -26.04
C TYR A 56 -18.24 -17.72 -26.30
N GLU A 57 -18.57 -16.74 -27.13
CA GLU A 57 -17.61 -15.67 -27.48
C GLU A 57 -17.42 -14.67 -26.34
N ASN A 58 -18.52 -14.28 -25.69
CA ASN A 58 -18.53 -13.25 -24.65
C ASN A 58 -18.62 -13.82 -23.23
N ASN A 59 -18.28 -15.09 -23.04
CA ASN A 59 -18.36 -15.72 -21.73
C ASN A 59 -17.27 -15.18 -20.81
N PRO A 60 -17.60 -14.65 -19.61
CA PRO A 60 -16.58 -14.21 -18.66
C PRO A 60 -15.63 -15.34 -18.24
N ARG A 61 -16.03 -16.61 -18.41
CA ARG A 61 -15.18 -17.78 -18.16
C ARG A 61 -13.99 -17.90 -19.12
N ASN A 62 -14.04 -17.27 -20.28
CA ASN A 62 -12.92 -17.23 -21.21
C ASN A 62 -11.79 -16.32 -20.70
N ARG A 63 -12.11 -15.41 -19.76
CA ARG A 63 -11.11 -14.50 -19.19
C ARG A 63 -10.25 -15.25 -18.19
N LYS A 64 -8.92 -15.11 -18.33
CA LYS A 64 -7.96 -15.66 -17.37
C LYS A 64 -8.28 -15.16 -15.94
N PRO A 65 -8.36 -16.06 -14.94
CA PRO A 65 -8.59 -15.67 -13.56
C PRO A 65 -7.37 -14.92 -12.98
N LYS A 66 -7.62 -13.94 -12.11
CA LYS A 66 -6.58 -13.07 -11.54
C LYS A 66 -5.71 -13.73 -10.45
N GLY A 67 -6.11 -14.89 -9.91
CA GLY A 67 -5.46 -15.53 -8.76
C GLY A 67 -5.71 -14.82 -7.42
N THR A 68 -5.40 -15.49 -6.31
CA THR A 68 -5.56 -14.91 -4.97
C THR A 68 -4.48 -13.89 -4.65
N LYS A 69 -4.68 -13.04 -3.63
CA LYS A 69 -3.63 -12.07 -3.20
C LYS A 69 -2.37 -12.78 -2.71
N LEU A 70 -2.54 -13.94 -2.05
CA LEU A 70 -1.44 -14.74 -1.54
C LEU A 70 -0.59 -15.33 -2.68
N GLU A 71 -1.23 -15.88 -3.71
CA GLU A 71 -0.54 -16.39 -4.90
C GLU A 71 0.25 -15.29 -5.60
N ARG A 72 -0.38 -14.14 -5.85
CA ARG A 72 0.27 -13.01 -6.55
C ARG A 72 1.48 -12.47 -5.78
N ASN A 73 1.45 -12.49 -4.46
CA ASN A 73 2.52 -11.95 -3.62
C ASN A 73 3.56 -13.00 -3.16
N ARG A 74 3.29 -14.29 -3.39
CA ARG A 74 4.21 -15.39 -3.06
C ARG A 74 5.64 -15.18 -3.58
N PRO A 75 5.88 -14.80 -4.85
CA PRO A 75 7.25 -14.61 -5.34
C PRO A 75 7.98 -13.47 -4.60
N LEU A 76 7.30 -12.37 -4.29
CA LEU A 76 7.87 -11.25 -3.53
C LEU A 76 8.27 -11.68 -2.12
N ARG A 77 7.46 -12.51 -1.47
CA ARG A 77 7.76 -13.05 -0.14
C ARG A 77 9.01 -13.95 -0.18
N ILE A 78 9.10 -14.82 -1.19
CA ILE A 78 10.25 -15.72 -1.35
C ILE A 78 11.53 -14.92 -1.59
N ALA A 79 11.50 -13.92 -2.47
CA ALA A 79 12.65 -13.05 -2.75
C ALA A 79 13.13 -12.30 -1.49
N LYS A 80 12.19 -11.81 -0.66
CA LYS A 80 12.53 -11.16 0.62
C LYS A 80 13.19 -12.13 1.59
N ILE A 81 12.71 -13.39 1.65
CA ILE A 81 13.31 -14.42 2.51
C ILE A 81 14.73 -14.74 2.04
N GLN A 82 14.94 -14.92 0.73
CA GLN A 82 16.27 -15.20 0.17
C GLN A 82 17.28 -14.11 0.53
N LYS A 83 16.92 -12.84 0.31
CA LYS A 83 17.77 -11.71 0.68
C LYS A 83 18.08 -11.67 2.19
N ASN A 84 17.10 -11.99 3.03
CA ASN A 84 17.31 -12.03 4.47
C ASN A 84 18.24 -13.19 4.89
N LEU A 85 18.18 -14.33 4.20
CA LEU A 85 19.07 -15.46 4.46
C LEU A 85 20.52 -15.15 4.07
N GLU A 86 20.73 -14.43 2.96
CA GLU A 86 22.06 -13.97 2.54
C GLU A 86 22.71 -13.04 3.57
N LEU A 87 21.93 -12.17 4.21
CA LEU A 87 22.43 -11.21 5.21
C LEU A 87 22.51 -11.79 6.62
N ASN A 88 22.05 -13.02 6.84
CA ASN A 88 21.89 -13.59 8.17
C ASN A 88 23.23 -13.79 8.90
N GLU A 89 24.25 -14.24 8.17
CA GLU A 89 25.58 -14.50 8.76
C GLU A 89 26.23 -13.21 9.28
N GLN A 90 26.13 -12.12 8.53
CA GLN A 90 26.65 -10.81 8.93
C GLN A 90 25.90 -10.28 10.15
N ALA A 91 24.56 -10.37 10.15
CA ALA A 91 23.74 -9.95 11.27
C ALA A 91 24.08 -10.74 12.55
N GLU A 92 24.41 -12.03 12.42
CA GLU A 92 24.84 -12.85 13.55
C GLU A 92 26.21 -12.42 14.10
N LEU A 93 27.18 -12.13 13.24
CA LEU A 93 28.49 -11.62 13.67
C LEU A 93 28.38 -10.26 14.37
N ASP A 94 27.60 -9.35 13.82
CA ASP A 94 27.34 -8.03 14.42
C ASP A 94 26.67 -8.18 15.78
N TYR A 95 25.70 -9.09 15.90
CA TYR A 95 25.08 -9.39 17.19
C TYR A 95 26.08 -9.92 18.22
N ARG A 96 26.96 -10.85 17.81
CA ARG A 96 28.01 -11.40 18.69
C ARG A 96 29.00 -10.32 19.15
N LEU A 97 29.45 -9.45 18.24
CA LEU A 97 30.34 -8.33 18.55
C LEU A 97 29.67 -7.33 19.49
N ASN A 98 28.45 -6.91 19.20
CA ASN A 98 27.67 -6.02 20.06
C ASN A 98 27.48 -6.62 21.45
N ARG A 99 27.18 -7.92 21.53
CA ARG A 99 27.06 -8.63 22.81
C ARG A 99 28.37 -8.62 23.58
N LEU A 100 29.52 -8.79 22.92
CA LEU A 100 30.84 -8.75 23.55
C LEU A 100 31.19 -7.36 24.06
N ASN A 101 30.99 -6.33 23.24
CA ASN A 101 31.31 -4.94 23.57
C ASN A 101 30.42 -4.39 24.70
N ASN A 102 29.16 -4.83 24.75
CA ASN A 102 28.22 -4.42 25.80
C ASN A 102 28.38 -5.23 27.11
N LYS A 103 29.33 -6.16 27.20
CA LYS A 103 29.64 -6.80 28.49
C LYS A 103 30.21 -5.75 29.44
N LYS A 104 29.91 -5.91 30.74
CA LYS A 104 30.51 -5.08 31.78
C LYS A 104 32.03 -5.22 31.71
N LEU A 105 32.73 -4.09 31.67
CA LEU A 105 34.19 -4.03 31.68
C LEU A 105 34.71 -4.57 33.01
N THR A 106 35.79 -5.35 32.96
CA THR A 106 36.40 -6.01 34.12
C THR A 106 37.92 -5.82 34.13
N GLY A 107 38.55 -5.89 35.30
CA GLY A 107 40.00 -5.81 35.44
C GLY A 107 40.57 -4.40 35.21
N LEU A 108 41.69 -4.33 34.51
CA LEU A 108 42.42 -3.08 34.21
C LEU A 108 41.57 -2.10 33.40
N ASP A 109 40.75 -2.59 32.48
CA ASP A 109 39.96 -1.75 31.58
C ASP A 109 38.87 -0.97 32.34
N LEU A 110 38.27 -1.59 33.36
CA LEU A 110 37.32 -0.93 34.27
C LEU A 110 38.01 0.18 35.10
N TYR A 111 39.25 -0.06 35.52
CA TYR A 111 40.04 0.94 36.25
C TYR A 111 40.36 2.12 35.36
N ILE A 112 40.84 1.88 34.14
CA ILE A 112 41.14 2.90 33.13
C ILE A 112 39.89 3.74 32.82
N GLN A 113 38.75 3.08 32.56
CA GLN A 113 37.49 3.76 32.25
C GLN A 113 37.03 4.69 33.39
N LYS A 114 37.34 4.37 34.65
CA LYS A 114 36.98 5.20 35.81
C LYS A 114 38.04 6.26 36.13
N ALA A 115 39.32 5.91 36.02
CA ALA A 115 40.44 6.74 36.45
C ALA A 115 40.79 7.84 35.44
N ILE A 116 40.77 7.53 34.14
CA ILE A 116 41.20 8.51 33.11
C ILE A 116 40.21 9.68 32.98
N PRO A 117 38.88 9.49 32.91
CA PRO A 117 37.95 10.62 32.81
C PRO A 117 38.03 11.55 34.02
N SER A 118 38.21 11.01 35.22
CA SER A 118 38.37 11.82 36.43
C SER A 118 39.70 12.60 36.46
N PHE A 119 40.77 12.04 35.89
CA PHE A 119 42.05 12.75 35.79
C PHE A 119 42.02 13.86 34.72
N LEU A 120 41.28 13.65 33.63
CA LEU A 120 41.10 14.63 32.55
C LEU A 120 40.15 15.76 32.94
N SER A 121 39.03 15.46 33.61
CA SER A 121 38.07 16.49 34.07
C SER A 121 38.72 17.44 35.08
N ASN A 122 39.48 16.90 36.03
CA ASN A 122 40.23 17.70 37.01
C ASN A 122 41.30 18.61 36.39
N ARG A 123 41.80 18.31 35.18
CA ARG A 123 42.72 19.18 34.44
C ARG A 123 41.97 20.23 33.61
N ALA A 124 40.85 19.87 33.00
CA ALA A 124 39.99 20.78 32.25
C ALA A 124 39.40 21.88 33.15
N ASP A 125 38.92 21.51 34.34
CA ASP A 125 38.36 22.46 35.31
C ASP A 125 39.44 23.42 35.87
N LYS A 126 40.67 22.92 36.06
CA LYS A 126 41.83 23.74 36.48
C LYS A 126 42.35 24.66 35.36
N ALA A 127 42.20 24.28 34.09
CA ALA A 127 42.53 25.13 32.95
C ALA A 127 41.48 26.25 32.78
N GLY A 128 40.19 25.93 32.86
CA GLY A 128 39.10 26.92 32.80
C GLY A 128 39.11 27.92 33.97
N GLN A 129 39.50 27.49 35.18
CA GLN A 129 39.68 28.39 36.34
C GLN A 129 40.89 29.33 36.20
N LYS A 130 41.96 28.91 35.52
CA LYS A 130 43.10 29.80 35.24
C LYS A 130 42.75 30.88 34.22
N GLU A 131 41.97 30.56 33.19
CA GLU A 131 41.53 31.54 32.19
C GLU A 131 40.55 32.58 32.77
N SER A 132 39.64 32.17 33.67
CA SER A 132 38.73 33.11 34.35
C SER A 132 39.45 34.01 35.36
N LEU A 133 40.44 33.49 36.10
CA LEU A 133 41.27 34.28 37.03
C LEU A 133 42.20 35.27 36.31
N VAL A 134 42.70 34.94 35.11
CA VAL A 134 43.50 35.87 34.28
C VAL A 134 42.62 37.00 33.74
N LYS A 135 41.39 36.73 33.29
CA LYS A 135 40.43 37.78 32.89
C LYS A 135 40.12 38.75 34.02
N ILE A 136 39.83 38.25 35.23
CA ILE A 136 39.46 39.09 36.39
C ILE A 136 40.61 40.02 36.83
N LYS A 137 41.87 39.57 36.76
CA LYS A 137 43.05 40.39 37.10
C LYS A 137 43.35 41.46 36.04
N SER A 138 43.12 41.18 34.75
CA SER A 138 43.30 42.19 33.68
C SER A 138 42.27 43.33 33.74
N THR A 139 41.06 43.07 34.25
CA THR A 139 40.01 44.11 34.38
C THR A 139 40.16 44.97 35.63
N THR A 140 40.79 44.47 36.71
CA THR A 140 40.97 45.23 37.96
C THR A 140 42.21 46.12 37.98
N SER A 141 43.22 45.88 37.13
CA SER A 141 44.42 46.74 37.02
C SER A 141 44.20 48.02 36.20
N GLY A 142 43.03 48.21 35.58
CA GLY A 142 42.71 49.38 34.75
C GLY A 142 41.96 50.53 35.45
N PHE A 143 41.50 50.37 36.71
CA PHE A 143 40.53 51.28 37.33
C PHE A 143 41.08 52.16 38.48
N LYS A 144 42.40 52.39 38.54
CA LYS A 144 42.99 53.39 39.45
C LYS A 144 43.93 54.32 38.70
N LYS A 145 43.36 55.33 38.04
CA LYS A 145 43.97 56.64 37.73
C LYS A 145 42.89 57.53 37.14
N ASN A 146 42.22 58.29 38.01
CA ASN A 146 41.67 59.64 37.79
C ASN A 146 40.64 59.95 38.87
N ALA A 147 41.11 60.51 39.99
CA ALA A 147 40.33 61.41 40.82
C ALA A 147 41.23 62.62 41.05
N LYS A 148 40.94 63.69 40.30
CA LYS A 148 41.29 65.06 40.64
C LYS A 148 40.22 65.59 41.60
#